data_AF-A0AAJ2U528-F1
#
_entry.id   AF-A0AAJ2U528-F1
#
_cell.length_a   1.000
_cell.length_b   1.000
_cell.length_c   1.000
_cell.angle_alpha   90.00
_cell.angle_beta   90.00
_cell.angle_gamma   90.00
#
_symmetry.space_group_name_H-M   'P 1'
#
loop_
_entity.id
_entity.type
_entity.pdbx_description
1 polymer ?
#
loop_
_entity_poly.entity_id
_entity_poly.type
_entity_poly.pdbx_seq_one_letter_code
_entity_poly.pdbx_strand_id
1 'polypeptide(L)' 'MLRYIDTFPDILTRKNEFAHFSSSAWTVNKDRTKVLMAFHNIYQSWSWLGGHADGDDHLLRVALRETREETGLT' A
#
# COMPACT_ATOMS: atom_id res chain seq x y z
N MET A 1 -3.96 -0.16 14.58
CA MET A 1 -4.17 -1.51 14.03
C MET A 1 -4.12 -2.64 15.04
N LEU A 2 -3.10 -2.81 15.88
CA LEU A 2 -3.07 -3.95 16.82
C LEU A 2 -4.35 -4.08 17.67
N ARG A 3 -4.80 -3.00 18.32
CA ARG A 3 -6.10 -2.97 19.03
C ARG A 3 -7.30 -3.31 18.12
N TYR A 4 -7.26 -2.88 16.86
CA TYR A 4 -8.37 -3.05 15.91
C TYR A 4 -8.47 -4.50 15.43
N ILE A 5 -7.36 -5.24 15.38
CA ILE A 5 -7.37 -6.71 15.16
C ILE A 5 -8.19 -7.39 16.25
N ASP A 6 -8.03 -6.97 17.51
CA ASP A 6 -8.76 -7.55 18.64
C ASP A 6 -10.22 -7.04 18.73
N THR A 7 -10.55 -5.95 18.04
CA THR A 7 -11.86 -5.27 18.16
C THR A 7 -12.81 -5.60 17.02
N PHE A 8 -12.30 -5.72 15.79
CA PHE A 8 -13.10 -5.88 14.59
C PHE A 8 -12.88 -7.24 13.93
N PRO A 9 -13.95 -7.95 13.51
CA PRO A 9 -13.82 -9.24 12.85
C PRO A 9 -13.29 -9.13 11.41
N ASP A 10 -13.45 -7.97 10.77
CA ASP A 10 -12.89 -7.66 9.45
C ASP A 10 -11.94 -6.47 9.59
N ILE A 11 -10.69 -6.70 9.22
CA ILE A 11 -9.60 -5.71 9.22
C ILE A 11 -8.94 -5.60 7.85
N LEU A 12 -9.40 -6.38 6.85
CA LEU A 12 -8.74 -6.48 5.55
C LEU A 12 -9.53 -5.81 4.44
N THR A 13 -10.84 -5.63 4.60
CA THR A 13 -11.68 -5.01 3.58
C THR A 13 -12.18 -3.64 4.00
N ARG A 14 -12.50 -2.81 3.00
CA ARG A 14 -13.08 -1.48 3.22
C ARG A 14 -14.50 -1.51 3.79
N LYS A 15 -15.12 -2.69 3.96
CA LYS A 15 -16.38 -2.83 4.69
C LYS A 15 -16.23 -2.41 6.16
N ASN A 16 -15.02 -2.53 6.71
CA ASN A 16 -14.69 -1.88 7.98
C ASN A 16 -14.39 -0.40 7.72
N GLU A 17 -15.39 0.44 7.96
CA GLU A 17 -15.31 1.90 7.82
C GLU A 17 -14.43 2.56 8.91
N PHE A 18 -14.11 1.86 9.99
CA PHE A 18 -13.28 2.41 11.07
C PHE A 18 -11.79 2.28 10.78
N ALA A 19 -11.31 1.09 10.40
CA ALA A 19 -9.96 0.90 9.88
C ALA A 19 -9.81 -0.46 9.17
N HIS A 20 -8.92 -0.49 8.20
CA HIS A 20 -8.53 -1.69 7.47
C HIS A 20 -7.06 -1.57 7.03
N PHE A 21 -6.44 -2.70 6.71
CA PHE A 21 -5.06 -2.73 6.26
C PHE A 21 -4.91 -2.18 4.84
N SER A 22 -3.84 -1.42 4.66
CA SER A 22 -3.24 -1.09 3.37
C SER A 22 -1.79 -1.54 3.39
N SER A 23 -1.19 -1.68 2.21
CA SER A 23 0.22 -2.01 2.05
C SER A 23 0.87 -1.06 1.07
N SER A 24 2.10 -0.63 1.37
CA SER A 24 2.87 0.30 0.56
C SER A 24 4.26 -0.25 0.29
N ALA A 25 4.84 0.18 -0.83
CA ALA A 25 6.18 -0.21 -1.23
C ALA A 25 7.19 0.93 -1.05
N TRP A 26 8.31 0.63 -0.40
CA TRP A 26 9.48 1.49 -0.37
C TRP A 26 10.52 0.99 -1.38
N THR A 27 10.27 1.27 -2.64
CA THR A 27 11.06 0.75 -3.75
C THR A 27 12.33 1.56 -3.94
N VAL A 28 13.49 0.90 -3.85
CA VAL A 28 14.82 1.53 -3.96
C VAL A 28 15.59 1.00 -5.16
N ASN A 29 16.51 1.81 -5.70
CA ASN A 29 17.51 1.30 -6.64
C ASN A 29 18.53 0.40 -5.90
N LYS A 30 19.31 -0.39 -6.66
CA LYS A 30 20.30 -1.34 -6.11
C LYS A 30 21.26 -0.71 -5.10
N ASP A 31 21.72 0.51 -5.39
CA ASP A 31 22.66 1.25 -4.53
C ASP A 31 21.99 1.95 -3.34
N ARG A 32 20.66 1.91 -3.24
CA ARG A 32 19.84 2.55 -2.19
C ARG A 32 20.04 4.06 -2.09
N THR A 33 20.32 4.71 -3.22
CA THR A 33 20.51 6.17 -3.32
C THR A 33 19.27 6.89 -3.83
N LYS A 34 18.26 6.16 -4.32
CA LYS A 34 17.03 6.69 -4.90
C LYS A 34 15.84 5.85 -4.45
N VAL A 35 14.69 6.51 -4.32
CA VAL A 35 13.40 5.91 -4.03
C VAL A 35 12.47 6.20 -5.21
N LEU A 36 11.72 5.18 -5.66
CA LEU A 36 10.68 5.36 -6.66
C LEU A 36 9.39 5.85 -5.99
N MET A 37 8.83 6.91 -6.54
CA MET A 37 7.60 7.55 -6.05
C MET A 37 6.71 7.90 -7.25
N ALA A 38 5.41 8.02 -7.02
CA ALA A 38 4.46 8.56 -7.99
C ALA A 38 4.21 10.05 -7.73
N PHE A 39 4.10 10.84 -8.80
CA PHE A 39 3.71 12.25 -8.70
C PHE A 39 2.19 12.37 -8.75
N HIS A 40 1.59 12.85 -7.67
CA HIS A 40 0.16 12.99 -7.54
C HIS A 40 -0.33 14.31 -8.14
N ASN A 41 -1.02 14.25 -9.28
CA ASN A 41 -1.40 15.43 -10.07
C ASN A 41 -2.30 16.45 -9.35
N ILE A 42 -3.19 16.04 -8.44
CA ILE A 42 -4.06 17.01 -7.74
C ILE A 42 -3.27 17.75 -6.65
N TYR A 43 -2.57 16.99 -5.81
CA TYR A 43 -1.79 17.52 -4.69
C TYR A 43 -0.41 18.06 -5.07
N GLN A 44 0.01 17.94 -6.34
CA GLN A 44 1.31 18.39 -6.86
C GLN A 44 2.48 17.95 -5.97
N SER A 45 2.49 16.69 -5.54
CA SER A 45 3.45 16.13 -4.59
C SER A 45 3.84 14.71 -4.93
N TRP A 46 4.99 14.26 -4.42
CA TRP A 46 5.45 12.88 -4.57
C TRP A 46 4.97 12.02 -3.39
N SER A 47 4.46 10.84 -3.69
CA SER A 47 4.08 9.83 -2.69
C SER A 47 4.66 8.46 -3.05
N TRP A 48 4.89 7.63 -2.03
CA TRP A 48 5.14 6.21 -2.25
C TRP A 48 3.89 5.51 -2.80
N LEU A 49 4.11 4.30 -3.31
CA LEU A 49 3.13 3.48 -4.02
C LEU A 49 2.43 2.54 -3.02
N GLY A 50 1.18 2.20 -3.26
CA GLY A 50 0.46 1.29 -2.39
C GLY A 50 -1.04 1.44 -2.41
N GLY A 51 -1.70 0.50 -1.77
CA GLY A 51 -3.14 0.39 -1.84
C GLY A 51 -3.72 -0.48 -0.74
N HIS A 52 -5.03 -0.67 -0.83
CA HIS A 52 -5.81 -1.37 0.18
C HIS A 52 -5.56 -2.88 0.09
N ALA A 53 -5.60 -3.57 1.23
CA ALA A 53 -5.50 -5.03 1.24
C ALA A 53 -6.66 -5.68 0.47
N ASP A 54 -7.87 -5.09 0.57
CA ASP A 54 -9.08 -5.53 -0.13
C ASP A 54 -9.33 -7.05 -0.02
N GLY A 55 -9.11 -7.59 1.19
CA GLY A 55 -9.29 -9.00 1.52
C GLY A 55 -8.04 -9.89 1.29
N ASP A 56 -6.96 -9.36 0.72
CA ASP A 56 -5.69 -10.06 0.60
C ASP A 56 -4.87 -9.92 1.90
N ASP A 57 -4.74 -11.03 2.63
CA ASP A 57 -3.97 -11.11 3.87
C ASP A 57 -2.44 -11.15 3.64
N HIS A 58 -2.00 -11.39 2.41
CA HIS A 58 -0.60 -11.39 2.06
C HIS A 58 -0.12 -9.99 1.63
N LEU A 59 0.15 -9.14 2.62
CA LEU A 59 0.46 -7.71 2.41
C LEU A 59 1.68 -7.45 1.50
N LEU A 60 2.64 -8.38 1.40
CA LEU A 60 3.74 -8.28 0.43
C LEU A 60 3.22 -8.38 -1.01
N ARG A 61 2.29 -9.31 -1.29
CA ARG A 61 1.65 -9.44 -2.60
C ARG A 61 0.85 -8.20 -2.95
N VAL A 62 0.15 -7.61 -1.99
CA VAL A 62 -0.54 -6.32 -2.16
C VAL A 62 0.45 -5.23 -2.57
N ALA A 63 1.53 -5.00 -1.81
CA ALA A 63 2.53 -3.99 -2.15
C ALA A 63 3.16 -4.20 -3.53
N LEU A 64 3.46 -5.45 -3.91
CA LEU A 64 3.98 -5.77 -5.23
C LEU A 64 2.96 -5.51 -6.34
N ARG A 65 1.69 -5.89 -6.15
CA ARG A 65 0.60 -5.61 -7.10
C ARG A 65 0.47 -4.11 -7.36
N GLU A 66 0.29 -3.33 -6.31
CA GLU A 66 0.08 -1.88 -6.40
C GLU A 66 1.29 -1.19 -7.06
N THR A 67 2.53 -1.61 -6.71
CA THR A 67 3.74 -1.11 -7.37
C THR A 67 3.70 -1.36 -8.88
N ARG A 68 3.28 -2.55 -9.33
CA ARG A 68 3.18 -2.86 -10.76
C ARG A 68 2.11 -2.03 -11.46
N GLU A 69 0.95 -1.88 -10.83
CA GLU A 69 -0.19 -1.13 -11.38
C GLU A 69 0.12 0.37 -11.52
N GLU A 70 0.76 0.97 -10.52
CA GLU A 70 1.04 2.40 -10.48
C GLU A 70 2.30 2.82 -11.27
N THR A 71 3.28 1.91 -11.47
CA THR A 71 4.56 2.25 -12.15
C THR A 71 4.82 1.50 -13.44
N GLY A 72 4.10 0.42 -13.73
CA GLY A 72 4.35 -0.46 -14.88
C GLY A 72 5.61 -1.33 -14.77
N LEU A 73 6.19 -1.50 -13.57
CA LEU A 73 7.32 -2.43 -13.35
C LEU A 73 6.82 -3.89 -13.42
N THR A 74 7.70 -4.85 -13.73
CA THR A 74 7.38 -6.30 -13.85
C THR A 74 8.25 -7.17 -12.97
#